data_AF-A0A845ZZV6-F1
#
_entry.id   AF-A0A845ZZV6-F1
#
_cell.length_a   1.000
_cell.length_b   1.000
_cell.length_c   1.000
_cell.angle_alpha   90.00
_cell.angle_beta   90.00
_cell.angle_gamma   90.00
#
_symmetry.space_group_name_H-M   'P 1'
#
loop_
_entity.id
_entity.type
_entity.pdbx_description
1 polymer ?
#
loop_
_entity_poly.entity_id
_entity_poly.type
_entity_poly.pdbx_seq_one_letter_code
_entity_poly.pdbx_strand_id
1 'polypeptide(L)'
;MNLNQKLLSVIYTQPHPLLFATLSGAHLYGFPSPDSDYDLRGSHILPVQKVIGLEPGPETIEVSEIRDSIELDLVTHDIKKFFEMLLKKNGYVLEQLYSPLVIHTTPEHEELKA
;
A
#
# COMPACT_ATOMS: atom_id res chain seq x y z
N MET A 1 0.74 15.96 16.01
CA MET A 1 0.10 14.81 15.35
C MET A 1 0.95 13.58 15.64
N ASN A 2 0.38 12.51 16.20
CA ASN A 2 1.13 11.25 16.42
C ASN A 2 1.50 10.63 15.06
N LEU A 3 2.59 9.87 14.97
CA LEU A 3 3.03 9.16 13.77
C LEU A 3 1.88 8.47 13.02
N ASN A 4 1.03 7.74 13.74
CA ASN A 4 -0.11 7.04 13.12
C ASN A 4 -1.04 8.01 12.35
N GLN A 5 -1.31 9.19 12.92
CA GLN A 5 -2.13 10.20 12.24
C GLN A 5 -1.45 10.69 10.95
N LYS A 6 -0.11 10.84 10.95
CA LYS A 6 0.65 11.25 9.76
C LYS A 6 0.57 10.18 8.66
N LEU A 7 0.75 8.90 9.01
CA LEU A 7 0.61 7.78 8.07
C LEU A 7 -0.80 7.74 7.48
N LEU A 8 -1.83 7.84 8.31
CA LEU A 8 -3.23 7.86 7.87
C LEU A 8 -3.53 9.03 6.93
N SER A 9 -2.90 10.18 7.12
CA SER A 9 -3.16 11.35 6.27
C SER A 9 -2.77 11.11 4.81
N VAL A 10 -1.71 10.35 4.53
CA VAL A 10 -1.32 9.96 3.16
C VAL A 10 -2.35 8.99 2.57
N ILE A 11 -2.90 8.08 3.38
CA ILE A 11 -3.93 7.15 2.95
C ILE A 11 -5.19 7.88 2.49
N TYR A 12 -5.65 8.88 3.24
CA TYR A 12 -6.87 9.62 2.92
C TYR A 12 -6.74 10.55 1.72
N THR A 13 -5.53 10.90 1.29
CA THR A 13 -5.31 11.72 0.10
C THR A 13 -5.14 10.90 -1.18
N GLN A 14 -5.18 9.57 -1.11
CA GLN A 14 -5.05 8.73 -2.30
C GLN A 14 -6.24 8.91 -3.25
N PRO A 15 -6.02 8.91 -4.58
CA PRO A 15 -7.06 9.17 -5.57
C PRO A 15 -8.06 8.01 -5.71
N HIS A 16 -7.70 6.83 -5.20
CA HIS A 16 -8.50 5.62 -5.28
C HIS A 16 -8.64 4.98 -3.90
N PRO A 17 -9.78 4.36 -3.59
CA PRO A 17 -9.95 3.68 -2.31
C PRO A 17 -8.94 2.56 -2.18
N LEU A 18 -8.28 2.51 -1.02
CA LEU A 18 -7.35 1.44 -0.69
C LEU A 18 -8.11 0.23 -0.12
N LEU A 19 -7.78 -0.95 -0.62
CA LEU A 19 -8.16 -2.23 -0.03
C LEU A 19 -7.41 -2.43 1.30
N PHE A 20 -6.11 -2.13 1.29
CA PHE A 20 -5.27 -2.12 2.49
C PHE A 20 -3.98 -1.31 2.24
N ALA A 21 -3.32 -0.92 3.33
CA ALA A 21 -1.95 -0.42 3.34
C ALA A 21 -1.22 -0.88 4.61
N THR A 22 -0.03 -1.42 4.44
CA THR A 22 0.84 -1.95 5.50
C THR A 22 2.21 -1.31 5.45
N LEU A 23 2.93 -1.32 6.58
CA LEU A 23 4.35 -0.99 6.59
C LEU A 23 5.18 -2.18 6.08
N SER A 24 6.22 -1.87 5.32
CA SER A 24 7.25 -2.80 4.83
C SER A 24 8.64 -2.25 5.22
N GLY A 25 9.69 -2.75 4.56
CA GLY A 25 11.06 -2.24 4.71
C GLY A 25 11.65 -2.41 6.11
N ALA A 26 12.53 -1.49 6.51
CA ALA A 26 13.28 -1.57 7.76
C ALA A 26 12.38 -1.68 9.00
N HIS A 27 11.20 -1.07 8.94
CA HIS A 27 10.19 -1.11 10.00
C HIS A 27 9.59 -2.50 10.16
N LEU A 28 9.24 -3.15 9.04
CA LEU A 28 8.74 -4.53 9.05
C LEU A 28 9.81 -5.52 9.52
N TYR A 29 11.05 -5.33 9.09
CA TYR A 29 12.15 -6.24 9.44
C TYR A 29 12.77 -5.99 10.82
N GLY A 30 12.33 -4.95 11.53
CA GLY A 30 12.74 -4.69 12.92
C GLY A 30 14.12 -4.05 13.08
N PHE A 31 14.62 -3.36 12.05
CA PHE A 31 15.88 -2.61 12.10
C PHE A 31 15.77 -1.15 11.61
N PRO A 32 14.71 -0.39 11.96
CA PRO A 32 14.65 1.02 11.56
C PRO A 32 15.74 1.83 12.26
N SER A 33 16.37 2.72 11.51
CA SER A 33 17.25 3.78 11.98
C SER A 33 16.47 5.10 12.12
N PRO A 34 17.01 6.13 12.82
CA PRO A 34 16.34 7.43 12.96
C PRO A 34 16.05 8.15 11.64
N ASP A 35 16.77 7.81 10.58
CA ASP A 35 16.67 8.32 9.22
C ASP A 35 15.93 7.36 8.27
N SER A 36 15.39 6.24 8.77
CA SER A 36 14.60 5.32 7.94
C SER A 36 13.31 5.99 7.47
N ASP A 37 13.01 5.78 6.19
CA ASP A 37 11.74 6.10 5.58
C ASP A 37 10.63 5.16 6.06
N TYR A 38 9.40 5.63 5.89
CA TYR A 38 8.20 4.84 6.15
C TYR A 38 7.69 4.27 4.82
N ASP A 39 8.17 3.06 4.50
CA ASP A 39 7.69 2.24 3.39
C ASP A 39 6.26 1.79 3.61
N LEU A 40 5.31 2.43 2.96
CA LEU A 40 3.92 2.00 2.89
C LEU A 40 3.70 1.22 1.59
N ARG A 41 3.06 0.06 1.71
CA ARG A 41 2.77 -0.83 0.59
C ARG A 41 1.34 -1.32 0.67
N GLY A 42 0.69 -1.55 -0.47
CA GLY A 42 -0.69 -2.05 -0.45
C GLY A 42 -1.37 -2.13 -1.80
N SER A 43 -2.69 -2.15 -1.77
CA SER A 43 -3.51 -2.24 -2.98
C SER A 43 -4.66 -1.24 -2.99
N HIS A 44 -4.92 -0.69 -4.17
CA HIS A 44 -6.03 0.23 -4.43
C HIS A 44 -7.01 -0.36 -5.44
N ILE A 45 -8.23 0.17 -5.49
CA ILE A 45 -9.27 -0.30 -6.40
C ILE A 45 -9.50 0.74 -7.48
N LEU A 46 -9.09 0.44 -8.72
CA LEU A 46 -9.43 1.28 -9.86
C LEU A 46 -10.92 1.15 -10.23
N PRO A 47 -11.55 2.23 -10.72
CA PRO A 47 -12.87 2.12 -11.35
C PRO A 47 -12.82 1.13 -12.52
N VAL A 48 -13.86 0.32 -12.69
CA VAL A 48 -13.88 -0.74 -13.72
C VAL A 48 -13.57 -0.22 -15.12
N GLN A 49 -14.01 1.00 -15.46
CA GLN A 49 -13.75 1.63 -16.76
C GLN A 49 -12.25 1.89 -17.00
N LYS A 50 -11.47 2.09 -15.93
CA LYS A 50 -10.00 2.21 -15.98
C LYS A 50 -9.31 0.85 -16.03
N VAL A 51 -10.00 -0.25 -15.73
CA VAL A 51 -9.45 -1.61 -15.81
C VAL A 51 -9.72 -2.23 -17.18
N ILE A 52 -10.93 -2.05 -17.73
CA ILE A 52 -11.36 -2.69 -18.98
C ILE A 52 -11.42 -1.74 -20.19
N GLY A 53 -11.15 -0.45 -19.97
CA GLY A 53 -11.18 0.57 -21.03
C GLY A 53 -10.03 0.45 -22.01
N LEU A 54 -10.15 1.15 -23.15
CA LEU A 54 -9.07 1.24 -24.15
C LEU A 54 -7.82 1.94 -23.61
N GLU A 55 -8.00 2.85 -22.66
CA GLU A 55 -6.93 3.54 -21.94
C GLU A 55 -6.95 3.08 -20.49
N PRO A 56 -6.12 2.08 -20.11
CA PRO A 56 -6.07 1.62 -18.74
C PRO A 56 -5.57 2.72 -17.80
N GLY A 57 -6.08 2.73 -16.57
CA GLY A 57 -5.58 3.58 -15.50
C GLY A 57 -4.19 3.14 -15.02
N PRO A 58 -3.52 3.96 -14.19
CA PRO A 58 -2.24 3.57 -13.62
C PRO A 58 -2.44 2.40 -12.65
N GLU A 59 -2.06 1.19 -13.05
CA GLU A 59 -2.11 0.00 -12.18
C GLU A 59 -1.14 0.10 -10.98
N THR A 60 -0.32 1.15 -10.90
CA THR A 60 0.60 1.41 -9.79
C THR A 60 0.66 2.90 -9.51
N ILE A 61 0.50 3.24 -8.23
CA ILE A 61 0.63 4.59 -7.71
C ILE A 61 1.83 4.60 -6.77
N GLU A 62 2.75 5.53 -7.02
CA GLU A 62 3.94 5.77 -6.22
C GLU A 62 3.87 7.22 -5.71
N VAL A 63 4.00 7.40 -4.41
CA VAL A 63 3.98 8.71 -3.75
C VAL A 63 5.13 8.75 -2.76
N SER A 64 6.15 9.55 -3.07
CA SER A 64 7.26 9.82 -2.16
C SER A 64 7.18 11.28 -1.70
N GLU A 65 6.97 11.52 -0.41
CA GLU A 65 6.84 12.87 0.15
C GLU A 65 7.48 13.00 1.53
N ILE A 66 7.93 14.21 1.87
CA ILE A 66 8.33 14.55 3.23
C ILE A 66 7.16 15.26 3.89
N ARG A 67 6.62 14.67 4.96
CA ARG A 67 5.48 15.21 5.71
C ARG A 67 5.82 15.35 7.18
N ASP A 68 5.74 16.56 7.74
CA ASP A 68 6.07 16.80 9.15
C ASP A 68 7.40 16.16 9.60
N SER A 69 8.45 16.31 8.78
CA SER A 69 9.80 15.76 8.99
C SER A 69 9.93 14.23 8.97
N ILE A 70 8.94 13.49 8.46
CA ILE A 70 9.09 12.07 8.11
C ILE A 70 9.10 11.90 6.60
N GLU A 71 10.00 11.05 6.11
CA GLU A 71 10.04 10.62 4.72
C GLU A 71 9.10 9.42 4.55
N LEU A 72 8.18 9.54 3.60
CA LEU A 72 7.12 8.57 3.34
C LEU A 72 7.24 8.11 1.90
N ASP A 73 7.25 6.80 1.71
CA ASP A 73 7.20 6.20 0.38
C ASP A 73 6.02 5.23 0.31
N LEU A 74 4.98 5.60 -0.44
CA LEU A 74 3.81 4.78 -0.66
C LEU A 74 3.87 4.17 -2.06
N VAL A 75 3.76 2.85 -2.14
CA VAL A 75 3.53 2.14 -3.40
C VAL A 75 2.27 1.30 -3.27
N THR A 76 1.30 1.51 -4.15
CA THR A 76 0.10 0.67 -4.21
C THR A 76 -0.14 0.15 -5.62
N HIS A 77 -0.67 -1.07 -5.72
CA HIS A 77 -1.07 -1.66 -6.98
C HIS A 77 -2.59 -1.79 -7.09
N ASP A 78 -3.13 -1.60 -8.28
CA ASP A 78 -4.53 -1.97 -8.55
C ASP A 78 -4.76 -3.45 -8.20
N ILE A 79 -5.93 -3.78 -7.65
CA ILE A 79 -6.28 -5.14 -7.20
C ILE A 79 -6.09 -6.19 -8.30
N LYS A 80 -6.38 -5.87 -9.57
CA LYS A 80 -6.17 -6.81 -10.69
C LYS A 80 -4.69 -7.17 -10.81
N LYS A 81 -3.82 -6.17 -10.90
CA LYS A 81 -2.36 -6.37 -10.97
C LYS A 81 -1.84 -7.07 -9.71
N PHE A 82 -2.31 -6.67 -8.53
CA PHE A 82 -1.91 -7.27 -7.26
C PHE A 82 -2.23 -8.77 -7.23
N PHE A 83 -3.43 -9.17 -7.63
CA PHE A 83 -3.83 -10.58 -7.69
C PHE A 83 -3.08 -11.36 -8.77
N GLU A 84 -2.84 -10.77 -9.94
CA GLU A 84 -2.00 -11.39 -10.98
C GLU A 84 -0.56 -11.67 -10.47
N MET A 85 -0.02 -10.78 -9.64
CA MET A 85 1.30 -10.99 -9.00
C MET A 85 1.24 -12.08 -7.93
N LEU A 86 0.20 -12.12 -7.09
CA LEU A 86 0.01 -13.18 -6.10
C LEU A 86 -0.10 -14.56 -6.74
N LEU A 87 -0.87 -14.68 -7.83
CA LEU A 87 -1.01 -15.93 -8.59
C LEU A 87 0.32 -16.44 -9.17
N LYS A 88 1.28 -15.54 -9.37
CA LYS A 88 2.65 -15.85 -9.81
C LYS A 88 3.60 -16.13 -8.65
N LYS A 89 3.10 -16.31 -7.42
CA LYS A 89 3.90 -16.56 -6.20
C LYS A 89 4.92 -15.44 -5.93
N ASN A 90 4.54 -14.21 -6.23
CA ASN A 90 5.42 -13.07 -6.03
C ASN A 90 5.50 -12.73 -4.53
N GLY A 91 6.68 -12.95 -3.94
CA GLY A 91 6.92 -12.75 -2.51
C GLY A 91 6.77 -11.30 -2.05
N TYR A 92 6.99 -10.33 -2.93
CA TYR A 92 6.86 -8.91 -2.60
C TYR A 92 5.41 -8.54 -2.26
N VAL A 93 4.42 -8.92 -3.09
CA VAL A 93 3.00 -8.68 -2.76
C VAL A 93 2.48 -9.59 -1.65
N LEU A 94 3.06 -10.78 -1.49
CA LEU A 94 2.72 -11.68 -0.39
C LEU A 94 3.13 -11.10 0.97
N GLU A 95 4.34 -10.51 1.06
CA GLU A 95 4.81 -9.82 2.26
C GLU A 95 3.88 -8.66 2.63
N GLN A 96 3.43 -7.88 1.65
CA GLN A 96 2.52 -6.75 1.88
C GLN A 96 1.18 -7.20 2.43
N LEU A 97 0.61 -8.25 1.84
CA LEU A 97 -0.67 -8.83 2.24
C LEU A 97 -0.64 -9.36 3.68
N TYR A 98 0.47 -9.98 4.09
CA TYR A 98 0.60 -10.61 5.40
C TYR A 98 1.40 -9.79 6.42
N SER A 99 1.78 -8.55 6.09
CA SER A 99 2.49 -7.69 7.05
C SER A 99 1.63 -7.46 8.30
N PRO A 100 2.18 -7.69 9.51
CA PRO A 100 1.45 -7.47 10.76
C PRO A 100 1.30 -5.97 11.10
N LEU A 101 2.02 -5.09 10.39
CA LEU A 101 2.05 -3.65 10.65
C LEU A 101 1.02 -2.94 9.77
N VAL A 102 -0.25 -3.06 10.13
CA VAL A 102 -1.38 -2.53 9.35
C VAL A 102 -1.63 -1.05 9.65
N ILE A 103 -1.68 -0.21 8.61
CA ILE A 103 -2.05 1.21 8.69
C ILE A 103 -3.50 1.42 8.27
N HIS A 104 -3.95 0.73 7.22
CA HIS A 104 -5.32 0.77 6.72
C HIS A 104 -5.76 -0.63 6.26
N THR A 105 -7.01 -0.98 6.52
CA THR A 105 -7.58 -2.29 6.18
C THR A 105 -9.08 -2.19 5.91
N THR A 106 -9.60 -3.13 5.13
CA THR A 106 -11.04 -3.35 4.92
C THR A 106 -11.40 -4.81 5.24
N PRO A 107 -12.70 -5.17 5.32
CA PRO A 107 -13.11 -6.57 5.48
C PRO A 107 -12.58 -7.50 4.36
N GLU A 108 -12.50 -7.00 3.14
CA GLU A 108 -12.01 -7.76 1.98
C GLU A 108 -10.51 -8.08 2.08
N HIS A 109 -9.72 -7.24 2.77
CA HIS A 109 -8.32 -7.57 3.07
C HIS A 109 -8.20 -8.77 4.01
N GLU A 110 -9.11 -8.88 5.01
CA GLU A 110 -9.15 -10.06 5.89
C GLU A 110 -9.63 -11.30 5.13
N GLU A 111 -10.62 -11.16 4.26
CA GLU A 111 -11.10 -12.26 3.39
C GLU A 111 -10.00 -12.79 2.47
N LEU A 112 -9.15 -11.92 1.93
CA LEU A 112 -8.04 -12.31 1.05
C LEU A 112 -6.97 -13.17 1.76
N LYS A 113 -6.92 -13.16 3.09
CA LYS A 113 -5.99 -13.96 3.91
C LYS A 113 -6.59 -15.29 4.41
N ALA A 114 -7.89 -15.52 4.20
CA ALA A 114 -8.61 -16.70 4.66
C ALA A 114 -8.42 -17.91 3.72
#